data_AF-A0A929EF23-F1
#
_entry.id   AF-A0A929EF23-F1
#
_cell.length_a   1.000
_cell.length_b   1.000
_cell.length_c   1.000
_cell.angle_alpha   90.00
_cell.angle_beta   90.00
_cell.angle_gamma   90.00
#
_symmetry.space_group_name_H-M   'P 1'
#
loop_
_entity.id
_entity.type
_entity.pdbx_description
1 polymer ?
#
loop_
_entity_poly.entity_id
_entity_poly.type
_entity_poly.pdbx_seq_one_letter_code
_entity_poly.pdbx_strand_id
1 'polypeptide(L)'
;MSVLSFEMAGTVLIAALILDLLLGDPAWLPHPIVGIGRLISALESVLLSAGASSESNRKSKRVGGAVLVVVVVGSVYLTAYALLSYLYLYSAPLFIGLSIYLVWASLSIRSLGTEARAVATTLETKGIESARVQLARIVGRDTATLSKEEII
;
A
#
# COMPACT_ATOMS: atom_id res chain seq x y z
N MET A 1 -9.62 -27.25 -15.94
CA MET A 1 -8.69 -26.09 -15.93
C MET A 1 -9.12 -24.97 -14.98
N SER A 2 -10.40 -24.87 -14.57
CA SER A 2 -10.91 -23.84 -13.64
C SER A 2 -10.81 -24.19 -12.14
N VAL A 3 -10.91 -25.48 -11.78
CA VAL A 3 -10.87 -25.91 -10.37
C VAL A 3 -9.44 -25.85 -9.80
N LEU A 4 -8.45 -26.32 -10.56
CA LEU A 4 -7.03 -26.26 -10.20
C LEU A 4 -6.51 -24.82 -10.03
N SER A 5 -7.02 -23.85 -10.80
CA SER A 5 -6.69 -22.44 -10.62
C SER A 5 -7.32 -21.83 -9.36
N PHE A 6 -8.52 -22.28 -8.98
CA PHE A 6 -9.21 -21.79 -7.79
C PHE A 6 -8.56 -22.30 -6.50
N GLU A 7 -8.21 -23.59 -6.43
CA GLU A 7 -7.50 -24.16 -5.27
C GLU A 7 -6.11 -23.55 -5.07
N MET A 8 -5.41 -23.30 -6.18
CA MET A 8 -4.11 -22.63 -6.16
C MET A 8 -4.22 -21.19 -5.65
N ALA A 9 -5.22 -20.44 -6.11
CA ALA A 9 -5.48 -19.09 -5.60
C ALA A 9 -5.81 -19.10 -4.10
N GLY A 10 -6.65 -20.03 -3.65
CA GLY A 10 -6.96 -20.22 -2.22
C GLY A 10 -5.71 -20.47 -1.39
N THR A 11 -4.83 -21.35 -1.87
CA THR A 11 -3.55 -21.67 -1.19
C THR A 11 -2.64 -20.45 -1.11
N VAL A 12 -2.51 -19.68 -2.20
CA VAL A 12 -1.73 -18.44 -2.23
C VAL A 12 -2.26 -17.44 -1.21
N LEU A 13 -3.58 -17.22 -1.17
CA LEU A 13 -4.22 -16.28 -0.23
C LEU A 13 -4.03 -16.70 1.23
N ILE A 14 -4.26 -17.98 1.54
CA ILE A 14 -4.10 -18.51 2.91
C ILE A 14 -2.64 -18.41 3.34
N ALA A 15 -1.70 -18.81 2.49
CA ALA A 15 -0.27 -18.74 2.79
C ALA A 15 0.19 -17.29 3.02
N ALA A 16 -0.21 -16.37 2.14
CA ALA A 16 0.10 -14.94 2.28
C ALA A 16 -0.50 -14.33 3.56
N LEU A 17 -1.73 -14.70 3.91
CA LEU A 17 -2.37 -14.27 5.15
C LEU A 17 -1.63 -14.79 6.39
N ILE A 18 -1.25 -16.07 6.40
CA ILE A 18 -0.47 -16.65 7.49
C ILE A 18 0.88 -15.92 7.61
N LEU A 19 1.55 -15.64 6.49
CA LEU A 19 2.79 -14.88 6.48
C LEU A 19 2.61 -13.46 7.03
N ASP A 20 1.55 -12.75 6.64
CA ASP A 20 1.24 -11.42 7.17
C ASP A 20 1.01 -11.47 8.70
N LEU A 21 0.23 -12.44 9.18
CA LEU A 21 0.00 -12.61 10.61
C LEU A 21 1.27 -13.00 11.39
N LEU A 22 2.23 -13.71 10.77
CA LEU A 22 3.46 -14.16 11.43
C LEU A 22 4.63 -13.19 11.31
N LEU A 23 4.73 -12.45 10.22
CA LEU A 23 5.88 -11.60 9.89
C LEU A 23 5.53 -10.12 9.82
N GLY A 24 4.26 -9.77 9.51
CA GLY A 24 3.86 -8.41 9.16
C GLY A 24 4.68 -7.88 7.98
N ASP A 25 5.12 -6.63 8.08
CA ASP A 25 5.98 -5.97 7.09
C ASP A 25 7.42 -5.83 7.58
N PRO A 26 8.31 -6.83 7.34
CA PRO A 26 9.70 -6.76 7.75
C PRO A 26 10.45 -5.64 7.02
N ALA A 27 11.06 -4.72 7.77
CA ALA A 27 11.78 -3.56 7.23
C ALA A 27 12.99 -3.91 6.33
N TRP A 28 13.53 -5.12 6.44
CA TRP A 28 14.68 -5.60 5.65
C TRP A 28 14.29 -6.17 4.29
N LEU A 29 13.01 -6.53 4.09
CA LEU A 29 12.55 -7.12 2.84
C LEU A 29 12.27 -6.00 1.83
N PRO A 30 12.78 -6.09 0.58
CA PRO A 30 12.34 -5.18 -0.47
C PRO A 30 10.83 -5.27 -0.58
N HIS A 31 10.12 -4.16 -0.32
CA HIS A 31 8.68 -4.15 -0.32
C HIS A 31 8.19 -3.37 -1.55
N PRO A 32 7.39 -3.98 -2.45
CA PRO A 32 7.08 -3.39 -3.74
C PRO A 32 6.31 -2.06 -3.58
N ILE A 33 5.52 -1.93 -2.52
CA ILE A 33 4.77 -0.72 -2.18
C ILE A 33 5.71 0.47 -1.93
N VAL A 34 6.90 0.25 -1.36
CA VAL A 34 7.90 1.32 -1.19
C VAL A 34 8.41 1.79 -2.55
N GLY A 35 8.61 0.88 -3.51
CA GLY A 35 8.96 1.22 -4.88
C GLY A 35 7.86 2.02 -5.58
N ILE A 36 6.60 1.60 -5.42
CA ILE A 36 5.42 2.31 -5.94
C ILE A 36 5.33 3.72 -5.34
N GLY A 37 5.53 3.87 -4.03
CA GLY A 37 5.54 5.17 -3.36
C GLY A 37 6.62 6.10 -3.91
N ARG A 38 7.84 5.59 -4.14
CA ARG A 38 8.93 6.35 -4.78
C ARG A 38 8.58 6.77 -6.22
N LEU A 39 7.96 5.86 -6.99
CA LEU A 39 7.49 6.17 -8.34
C LEU A 39 6.41 7.26 -8.31
N ILE A 40 5.45 7.17 -7.39
CA ILE A 40 4.42 8.19 -7.17
C ILE A 40 5.10 9.53 -6.86
N SER A 41 5.97 9.61 -5.84
CA SER A 41 6.62 10.88 -5.47
C SER A 41 7.44 11.50 -6.61
N ALA A 42 8.14 10.66 -7.39
CA ALA A 42 8.88 11.14 -8.56
C ALA A 42 7.94 11.72 -9.63
N LEU A 43 6.87 11.01 -9.96
CA LEU A 43 5.89 11.45 -10.96
C LEU A 43 5.05 12.63 -10.47
N GLU A 44 4.71 12.70 -9.18
CA GLU A 44 4.03 13.86 -8.59
C GLU A 44 4.86 15.13 -8.76
N SER A 45 6.18 15.05 -8.54
CA SER A 45 7.08 16.18 -8.72
C SER A 45 7.15 16.71 -10.16
N VAL A 46 6.73 15.91 -11.15
CA VAL A 46 6.74 16.27 -12.58
C VAL A 46 5.35 16.64 -13.08
N LEU A 47 4.31 15.89 -12.65
CA LEU A 47 2.94 16.01 -13.15
C LEU A 47 2.11 17.03 -12.36
N LEU A 48 2.47 17.28 -11.10
CA LEU A 48 1.76 18.19 -10.19
C LEU A 48 2.60 19.44 -9.84
N SER A 49 3.80 19.58 -10.42
CA SER A 49 4.62 20.80 -10.33
C SER A 49 4.00 21.93 -11.16
N ALA A 50 3.02 22.59 -10.58
CA ALA A 50 2.50 23.86 -11.07
C ALA A 50 2.46 24.84 -9.90
N GLY A 51 3.38 25.80 -9.93
CA GLY A 51 3.52 26.87 -8.95
C GLY A 51 2.21 27.63 -8.71
N ALA A 52 2.07 28.13 -7.47
CA ALA A 52 1.06 29.07 -6.97
C ALA A 52 -0.42 28.74 -7.28
N SER A 53 -1.11 28.27 -6.24
CA SER A 53 -2.38 28.75 -5.69
C SER A 53 -3.31 29.66 -6.54
N SER A 54 -3.59 29.32 -7.79
CA SER A 54 -4.66 29.95 -8.58
C SER A 54 -5.76 28.93 -8.89
N GLU A 55 -7.01 29.37 -8.95
CA GLU A 55 -8.18 28.52 -9.21
C GLU A 55 -8.11 27.79 -10.57
N SER A 56 -7.38 28.38 -11.54
CA SER A 56 -6.99 27.75 -12.81
C SER A 56 -6.15 26.46 -12.61
N ASN A 57 -5.33 26.41 -11.56
CA ASN A 57 -4.45 25.30 -11.20
C ASN A 57 -5.24 24.07 -10.69
N ARG A 58 -6.48 24.23 -10.23
CA ARG A 58 -7.28 23.11 -9.69
C ARG A 58 -7.68 22.09 -10.77
N LYS A 59 -8.03 22.55 -11.98
CA LYS A 59 -8.29 21.64 -13.12
C LYS A 59 -7.01 20.94 -13.58
N SER A 60 -5.90 21.68 -13.67
CA SER A 60 -4.59 21.13 -14.02
C SER A 60 -4.16 20.03 -13.05
N LYS A 61 -4.29 20.26 -11.73
CA LYS A 61 -3.96 19.25 -10.70
C LYS A 61 -4.86 18.01 -10.76
N ARG A 62 -6.15 18.17 -11.08
CA ARG A 62 -7.05 17.02 -11.27
C ARG A 62 -6.64 16.17 -12.47
N VAL A 63 -6.28 16.80 -13.60
CA VAL A 63 -5.80 16.08 -14.79
C VAL A 63 -4.45 15.42 -14.51
N GLY A 64 -3.50 16.15 -13.90
CA GLY A 64 -2.21 15.60 -13.49
C GLY A 64 -2.34 14.41 -12.54
N GLY A 65 -3.25 14.48 -11.57
CA GLY A 65 -3.58 13.36 -10.68
C GLY A 65 -4.21 12.17 -11.41
N ALA A 66 -5.11 12.41 -12.38
CA ALA A 66 -5.69 11.33 -13.18
C ALA A 66 -4.62 10.63 -14.05
N VAL A 67 -3.74 11.41 -14.68
CA VAL A 67 -2.60 10.87 -15.45
C VAL A 67 -1.66 10.08 -14.55
N LEU A 68 -1.33 10.60 -13.37
CA LEU A 68 -0.52 9.92 -12.38
C LEU A 68 -1.10 8.55 -12.02
N VAL A 69 -2.41 8.48 -11.71
CA VAL A 69 -3.09 7.22 -11.38
C VAL A 69 -3.00 6.24 -12.55
N VAL A 70 -3.31 6.67 -13.77
CA VAL A 70 -3.27 5.79 -14.95
C VAL A 70 -1.86 5.26 -15.20
N VAL A 71 -0.84 6.11 -15.11
CA VAL A 71 0.55 5.72 -15.33
C VAL A 71 1.04 4.76 -14.24
N VAL A 72 0.78 5.07 -12.97
CA VAL A 72 1.24 4.24 -11.85
C VAL A 72 0.50 2.90 -11.84
N VAL A 73 -0.84 2.91 -11.86
CA VAL A 73 -1.62 1.67 -11.84
C VAL A 73 -1.34 0.83 -13.08
N GLY A 74 -1.29 1.46 -14.26
CA GLY A 74 -0.99 0.77 -15.51
C GLY A 74 0.39 0.14 -15.51
N SER A 75 1.43 0.86 -15.09
CA SER A 75 2.80 0.33 -15.05
C SER A 75 2.96 -0.80 -14.04
N VAL A 76 2.39 -0.66 -12.83
CA VAL A 76 2.43 -1.71 -11.79
C VAL A 76 1.68 -2.95 -12.26
N TYR A 77 0.47 -2.80 -12.80
CA TYR A 77 -0.33 -3.92 -13.32
C TYR A 77 0.39 -4.64 -14.45
N LEU A 78 0.86 -3.91 -15.47
CA LEU A 78 1.55 -4.51 -16.62
C LEU A 78 2.83 -5.23 -16.20
N THR A 79 3.59 -4.65 -15.27
CA THR A 79 4.82 -5.28 -14.76
C THR A 79 4.51 -6.56 -13.99
N ALA A 80 3.54 -6.53 -13.06
CA ALA A 80 3.14 -7.70 -12.29
C ALA A 80 2.55 -8.79 -13.20
N TYR A 81 1.68 -8.41 -14.14
CA TYR A 81 1.08 -9.32 -15.11
C TYR A 81 2.14 -9.98 -15.98
N ALA A 82 3.02 -9.20 -16.62
CA ALA A 82 4.07 -9.74 -17.48
C ALA A 82 5.00 -10.69 -16.73
N LEU A 83 5.40 -10.34 -15.50
CA LEU A 83 6.27 -11.17 -14.68
C LEU A 83 5.60 -12.48 -14.25
N LEU A 84 4.34 -12.43 -13.81
CA LEU A 84 3.58 -13.62 -13.41
C LEU A 84 3.26 -14.50 -14.61
N SER A 85 2.85 -13.93 -15.74
CA SER A 85 2.60 -14.68 -16.98
C SER A 85 3.86 -15.36 -17.50
N TYR A 86 5.01 -14.67 -17.42
CA TYR A 86 6.30 -15.29 -17.71
C TYR A 86 6.53 -16.48 -16.78
N LEU A 87 6.56 -16.27 -15.45
CA LEU A 87 6.85 -17.35 -14.50
C LEU A 87 5.87 -18.52 -14.57
N TYR A 88 4.60 -18.27 -14.89
CA TYR A 88 3.60 -19.32 -15.08
C TYR A 88 3.99 -20.31 -16.18
N LEU A 89 4.62 -19.84 -17.25
CA LEU A 89 5.06 -20.68 -18.37
C LEU A 89 6.38 -21.40 -18.09
N TYR A 90 7.26 -20.82 -17.27
CA TYR A 90 8.62 -21.35 -17.05
C TYR A 90 8.77 -22.18 -15.78
N SER A 91 8.10 -21.82 -14.67
CA SER A 91 8.32 -22.46 -13.37
C SER A 91 7.15 -22.25 -12.41
N ALA A 92 6.36 -23.31 -12.20
CA ALA A 92 5.25 -23.30 -11.26
C ALA A 92 5.64 -22.92 -9.82
N PRO A 93 6.76 -23.42 -9.23
CA PRO A 93 7.17 -23.00 -7.88
C PRO A 93 7.49 -21.50 -7.78
N LEU A 94 8.17 -20.93 -8.79
CA LEU A 94 8.49 -19.50 -8.80
C LEU A 94 7.24 -18.64 -8.97
N PHE A 95 6.31 -19.08 -9.82
CA PHE A 95 5.00 -18.43 -9.97
C PHE A 95 4.24 -18.39 -8.64
N ILE A 96 4.15 -19.53 -7.94
CA ILE A 96 3.45 -19.62 -6.64
C ILE A 96 4.16 -18.74 -5.61
N GLY A 97 5.50 -18.85 -5.50
CA GLY A 97 6.29 -18.07 -4.54
C GLY A 97 6.15 -16.56 -4.75
N LEU A 98 6.24 -16.09 -6.00
CA LEU A 98 6.04 -14.67 -6.31
C LEU A 98 4.60 -14.23 -6.03
N SER A 99 3.61 -15.06 -6.36
CA SER A 99 2.20 -14.76 -6.09
C SER A 99 1.94 -14.60 -4.59
N ILE A 100 2.47 -15.51 -3.77
CA ILE A 100 2.38 -15.42 -2.30
C ILE A 100 3.04 -14.13 -1.81
N TYR A 101 4.24 -13.82 -2.30
CA TYR A 101 4.96 -12.61 -1.91
C TYR A 101 4.20 -11.32 -2.30
N LEU A 102 3.66 -11.23 -3.52
CA LEU A 102 2.90 -10.05 -3.95
C LEU A 102 1.62 -9.86 -3.15
N VAL A 103 0.90 -10.96 -2.85
CA VAL A 103 -0.30 -10.91 -1.99
C VAL A 103 0.09 -10.55 -0.56
N TRP A 104 1.10 -11.19 0.02
CA TRP A 104 1.58 -10.90 1.37
C TRP A 104 2.00 -9.44 1.49
N ALA A 105 2.76 -8.92 0.53
CA ALA A 105 3.14 -7.51 0.49
C ALA A 105 1.94 -6.56 0.35
N SER A 106 0.81 -7.01 -0.21
CA SER A 106 -0.41 -6.20 -0.33
C SER A 106 -1.28 -6.24 0.94
N LEU A 107 -1.01 -7.18 1.85
CA LEU A 107 -1.65 -7.27 3.16
C LEU A 107 -0.81 -6.50 4.19
N SER A 108 -1.48 -5.95 5.20
CA SER A 108 -0.82 -5.22 6.30
C SER A 108 -1.57 -5.39 7.62
N ILE A 109 -2.28 -6.51 7.81
CA ILE A 109 -3.21 -6.70 8.94
C ILE A 109 -2.45 -6.64 10.26
N ARG A 110 -1.31 -7.34 10.35
CA ARG A 110 -0.49 -7.34 11.56
C ARG A 110 0.15 -5.97 11.83
N SER A 111 0.72 -5.36 10.80
CA SER A 111 1.38 -4.05 10.93
C SER A 111 0.38 -2.98 11.32
N LEU A 112 -0.76 -2.90 10.63
CA LEU A 112 -1.83 -1.96 10.93
C LEU A 112 -2.39 -2.17 12.34
N GLY A 113 -2.61 -3.41 12.76
CA GLY A 113 -3.05 -3.71 14.12
C GLY A 113 -2.02 -3.29 15.18
N THR A 114 -0.73 -3.37 14.87
CA THR A 114 0.35 -2.95 15.77
C THR A 114 0.41 -1.44 15.89
N GLU A 115 0.34 -0.73 14.76
CA GLU A 115 0.31 0.73 14.75
C GLU A 115 -0.97 1.29 15.40
N ALA A 116 -2.14 0.68 15.15
CA ALA A 116 -3.39 1.07 15.78
C ALA A 116 -3.33 0.94 17.31
N ARG A 117 -2.79 -0.17 17.83
CA ARG A 117 -2.54 -0.33 19.27
C ARG A 117 -1.56 0.71 19.79
N ALA A 118 -0.51 1.01 19.03
CA ALA A 118 0.45 2.03 19.42
C ALA A 118 -0.19 3.42 19.54
N VAL A 119 -1.10 3.78 18.61
CA VAL A 119 -1.91 5.01 18.69
C VAL A 119 -2.76 5.03 19.96
N ALA A 120 -3.46 3.93 20.27
CA ALA A 120 -4.27 3.82 21.49
C ALA A 120 -3.41 3.97 22.76
N THR A 121 -2.27 3.28 22.85
CA THR A 121 -1.34 3.41 23.98
C THR A 121 -0.79 4.83 24.11
N THR A 122 -0.44 5.49 23.00
CA THR A 122 0.02 6.88 23.01
C THR A 122 -1.08 7.83 23.46
N LEU A 123 -2.33 7.59 23.10
CA LEU A 123 -3.46 8.39 23.56
C LEU A 123 -3.65 8.30 25.08
N GLU A 124 -3.50 7.10 25.63
CA GLU A 124 -3.60 6.86 27.08
C GLU A 124 -2.41 7.43 27.86
N THR A 125 -1.19 7.33 27.32
CA THR A 125 0.05 7.64 28.06
C THR A 125 0.63 9.02 27.79
N LYS A 126 0.41 9.58 26.59
CA LYS A 126 1.02 10.85 26.12
C LYS A 126 -0.01 11.89 25.64
N GLY A 127 -1.29 11.58 25.76
CA GLY A 127 -2.39 12.49 25.45
C GLY A 127 -2.70 12.65 23.96
N ILE A 128 -3.74 13.45 23.69
CA ILE A 128 -4.39 13.57 22.39
C ILE A 128 -3.47 14.11 21.29
N GLU A 129 -2.65 15.11 21.58
CA GLU A 129 -1.75 15.71 20.56
C GLU A 129 -0.73 14.70 20.05
N SER A 130 -0.12 13.92 20.96
CA SER A 130 0.82 12.85 20.59
C SER A 130 0.14 11.77 19.76
N ALA A 131 -1.11 11.43 20.10
CA ALA A 131 -1.90 10.43 19.38
C ALA A 131 -2.26 10.91 17.97
N ARG A 132 -2.61 12.18 17.77
CA ARG A 132 -2.87 12.76 16.44
C ARG A 132 -1.66 12.68 15.53
N VAL A 133 -0.47 12.99 16.07
CA VAL A 133 0.80 12.91 15.34
C VAL A 133 1.11 11.46 14.96
N GLN A 134 0.85 10.50 15.85
CA GLN A 134 1.07 9.09 15.54
C GLN A 134 0.04 8.56 14.53
N LEU A 135 -1.23 8.91 14.70
CA LEU A 135 -2.31 8.52 13.78
C LEU A 135 -2.06 9.04 12.36
N ALA A 136 -1.52 10.26 12.21
CA ALA A 136 -1.15 10.83 10.92
C ALA A 136 -0.15 9.98 10.13
N ARG A 137 0.58 9.06 10.77
CA ARG A 137 1.52 8.16 10.09
C ARG A 137 0.83 7.00 9.37
N ILE A 138 -0.40 6.65 9.78
CA ILE A 138 -1.14 5.50 9.25
C ILE A 138 -2.40 5.88 8.46
N VAL A 139 -2.82 7.15 8.50
CA VAL A 139 -3.96 7.64 7.70
C VAL A 139 -3.54 8.78 6.78
N GLY A 140 -4.19 8.87 5.62
CA GLY A 140 -3.97 9.96 4.66
C GLY A 140 -4.84 11.21 4.89
N ARG A 141 -5.62 11.28 5.97
CA ARG A 141 -6.48 12.42 6.31
C ARG A 141 -5.81 13.36 7.31
N ASP A 142 -6.27 14.61 7.34
CA ASP A 142 -5.88 15.54 8.40
C ASP A 142 -6.36 15.00 9.77
N THR A 143 -5.44 14.89 10.72
CA THR A 143 -5.70 14.40 12.07
C THR A 143 -5.69 15.53 13.11
N ALA A 144 -5.33 16.76 12.74
CA ALA A 144 -5.06 17.84 13.68
C ALA A 144 -6.27 18.24 14.53
N THR A 145 -7.49 18.07 14.00
CA THR A 145 -8.73 18.47 14.66
C THR A 145 -9.52 17.31 15.25
N LEU A 146 -9.01 16.07 15.17
CA LEU A 146 -9.76 14.89 15.60
C LEU A 146 -9.99 14.87 17.12
N SER A 147 -11.21 14.56 17.54
CA SER A 147 -11.54 14.31 18.94
C SER A 147 -10.96 12.97 19.42
N LYS A 148 -11.04 12.71 20.72
CA LYS A 148 -10.59 11.44 21.30
C LYS A 148 -11.36 10.25 20.71
N GLU A 149 -12.67 10.42 20.52
CA GLU A 149 -13.58 9.41 19.97
C GLU A 149 -13.35 9.14 18.49
N GLU A 150 -12.76 10.09 17.75
CA GLU A 150 -12.43 9.91 16.33
C GLU A 150 -11.05 9.24 16.10
N ILE A 151 -10.26 9.10 17.16
CA ILE A 151 -8.94 8.45 17.17
C ILE A 151 -9.05 6.95 17.53
N ILE A 152 -10.09 6.54 18.26
CA ILE A 152 -10.27 5.18 18.81
C ILE A 152 -11.31 4.40 18.00
#